data_AF-A0A965PB80-F1
#
_entry.id   AF-A0A965PB80-F1
#
_cell.length_a   1.000
_cell.length_b   1.000
_cell.length_c   1.000
_cell.angle_alpha   90.00
_cell.angle_beta   90.00
_cell.angle_gamma   90.00
#
_symmetry.space_group_name_H-M   'P 1'
#
loop_
_entity.id
_entity.type
_entity.pdbx_description
1 polymer ?
#
loop_
_entity_poly.entity_id
_entity_poly.type
_entity_poly.pdbx_seq_one_letter_code
_entity_poly.pdbx_strand_id
1 'polypeptide(L)' 'MIVSETQRLTWQRDILNNARMQLVKLRGDVGHGQAIDINAIIAQVDSAMVIAWELIGKGEKKNEHTRPD' A
#
# COMPACT_ATOMS: atom_id res chain seq x y z
N MET A 1 -11.90 -15.23 14.56
CA MET A 1 -10.44 -15.05 14.55
C MET A 1 -10.16 -13.55 14.47
N ILE A 2 -9.43 -12.99 15.44
CA ILE A 2 -9.06 -11.55 15.41
C ILE A 2 -7.81 -11.43 14.56
N VAL A 3 -7.90 -10.71 13.44
CA VAL A 3 -6.77 -10.44 12.55
C VAL A 3 -5.83 -9.45 13.23
N SER A 4 -4.51 -9.68 13.18
CA SER A 4 -3.55 -8.74 13.77
C SER A 4 -3.49 -7.42 12.97
N GLU A 5 -3.03 -6.34 13.61
CA GLU A 5 -2.87 -5.04 12.95
C GLU A 5 -1.91 -5.13 11.75
N THR A 6 -0.79 -5.84 11.91
CA THR A 6 0.19 -6.09 10.83
C THR A 6 -0.42 -6.85 9.65
N GLN A 7 -1.26 -7.86 9.91
CA GLN A 7 -1.98 -8.57 8.85
C GLN A 7 -2.98 -7.66 8.12
N ARG A 8 -3.72 -6.82 8.85
CA ARG A 8 -4.63 -5.84 8.23
C ARG A 8 -3.86 -4.85 7.34
N LEU A 9 -2.72 -4.34 7.82
CA LEU A 9 -1.86 -3.44 7.03
C LEU A 9 -1.28 -4.12 5.79
N THR A 10 -0.91 -5.40 5.90
CA THR A 10 -0.43 -6.20 4.76
C THR A 10 -1.52 -6.33 3.70
N TRP A 11 -2.76 -6.64 4.10
CA TRP A 11 -3.89 -6.70 3.17
C TRP A 11 -4.17 -5.34 2.51
N GLN A 12 -4.09 -4.25 3.27
CA GLN A 12 -4.25 -2.91 2.71
C GLN A 12 -3.18 -2.60 1.66
N ARG A 13 -1.92 -2.94 1.94
CA ARG A 13 -0.82 -2.80 0.96
C ARG A 13 -1.11 -3.57 -0.32
N ASP A 14 -1.60 -4.80 -0.22
CA ASP A 14 -1.88 -5.63 -1.39
C ASP A 14 -3.07 -5.07 -2.21
N ILE A 15 -4.11 -4.55 -1.54
CA ILE A 15 -5.23 -3.85 -2.19
C ILE A 15 -4.74 -2.60 -2.92
N LEU A 16 -3.90 -1.79 -2.27
CA LEU A 16 -3.31 -0.58 -2.88
C LEU A 16 -2.44 -0.93 -4.09
N ASN A 17 -1.66 -1.99 -4.02
CA ASN A 17 -0.84 -2.44 -5.15
C ASN A 17 -1.71 -2.89 -6.34
N ASN A 18 -2.82 -3.59 -6.08
CA ASN A 18 -3.78 -3.95 -7.11
C ASN A 18 -4.43 -2.71 -7.77
N ALA A 19 -4.84 -1.72 -6.96
CA ALA A 19 -5.37 -0.45 -7.47
C ALA A 19 -4.33 0.28 -8.33
N ARG A 20 -3.06 0.30 -7.91
CA ARG A 20 -1.96 0.87 -8.69
C ARG A 20 -1.83 0.20 -10.06
N MET A 21 -1.86 -1.12 -10.14
CA MET A 21 -1.76 -1.84 -11.41
C MET A 21 -2.92 -1.49 -12.36
N GLN A 22 -4.14 -1.37 -11.83
CA GLN A 22 -5.30 -0.96 -12.62
C GLN A 22 -5.16 0.47 -13.14
N LEU A 23 -4.64 1.39 -12.32
CA LEU A 23 -4.39 2.78 -12.72
C LEU A 23 -3.29 2.87 -13.79
N VAL A 24 -2.21 2.09 -13.69
CA VAL A 24 -1.16 2.06 -14.73
C VAL A 24 -1.72 1.59 -16.07
N LYS A 25 -2.60 0.57 -16.05
CA LYS A 25 -3.28 0.11 -17.25
C LYS A 25 -4.18 1.21 -17.84
N LEU A 26 -5.06 1.78 -17.01
CA LEU A 26 -5.96 2.86 -17.44
C LEU A 26 -5.19 4.06 -18.00
N ARG A 27 -4.05 4.42 -17.40
CA ARG A 27 -3.18 5.50 -17.88
C ARG A 27 -2.72 5.27 -19.33
N GLY A 28 -2.45 4.02 -19.70
CA GLY A 28 -2.06 3.65 -21.05
C GLY A 28 -3.20 3.75 -22.07
N ASP A 29 -4.45 3.69 -21.60
CA ASP A 29 -5.65 3.60 -22.43
C ASP A 29 -6.37 4.96 -22.61
N VAL A 30 -5.94 6.03 -21.92
CA VAL A 30 -6.63 7.35 -21.91
C VAL A 30 -5.84 8.47 -22.60
N GLY A 31 -6.50 9.60 -22.87
CA GLY A 31 -5.87 10.79 -23.45
C GLY A 31 -4.91 11.52 -22.50
N HIS A 32 -4.08 12.42 -23.04
CA HIS A 32 -2.96 13.06 -22.31
C HIS A 32 -3.37 13.77 -21.01
N GLY A 33 -4.48 14.54 -21.03
CA GLY A 33 -4.97 15.23 -19.83
C GLY A 33 -5.39 14.26 -18.72
N GLN A 34 -6.11 13.19 -19.06
CA GLN A 34 -6.54 12.17 -18.10
C GLN A 34 -5.35 11.36 -17.55
N ALA A 35 -4.32 11.15 -18.37
CA ALA A 35 -3.11 10.46 -17.93
C ALA A 35 -2.34 11.25 -16.84
N ILE A 36 -2.41 12.58 -16.84
CA ILE A 36 -1.82 13.43 -15.79
C ILE A 36 -2.55 13.21 -14.46
N ASP A 37 -3.88 13.22 -14.47
CA ASP A 37 -4.68 12.99 -13.26
C ASP A 37 -4.43 11.57 -12.70
N ILE A 38 -4.33 10.57 -13.57
CA ILE A 38 -4.03 9.20 -13.15
C ILE A 38 -2.61 9.09 -12.55
N ASN A 39 -1.62 9.80 -13.09
CA ASN A 39 -0.28 9.84 -12.50
C ASN A 39 -0.30 10.45 -11.08
N ALA A 40 -1.11 11.49 -10.86
CA ALA A 40 -1.27 12.08 -9.52
C ALA A 40 -1.88 11.08 -8.53
N ILE A 41 -2.88 10.29 -8.95
CA ILE A 41 -3.48 9.24 -8.13
C ILE A 41 -2.47 8.12 -7.84
N ILE A 42 -1.70 7.68 -8.85
CA ILE A 42 -0.64 6.67 -8.66
C ILE A 42 0.37 7.12 -7.60
N ALA A 43 0.80 8.39 -7.62
CA ALA A 43 1.71 8.92 -6.63
C ALA A 43 1.14 8.89 -5.19
N GLN A 44 -0.17 9.17 -5.04
CA GLN A 44 -0.85 9.05 -3.74
C GLN A 44 -0.91 7.60 -3.25
N VAL A 45 -1.20 6.65 -4.15
CA VAL A 45 -1.23 5.22 -3.84
C VAL A 45 0.17 4.72 -3.44
N ASP A 46 1.21 5.13 -4.17
CA ASP A 46 2.61 4.80 -3.86
C ASP A 46 3.01 5.32 -2.47
N SER A 47 2.64 6.56 -2.12
CA SER A 47 2.85 7.12 -0.79
C SER A 47 2.14 6.33 0.32
N ALA A 48 0.87 5.96 0.11
CA ALA A 48 0.11 5.17 1.07
C ALA A 48 0.73 3.79 1.30
N MET A 49 1.26 3.14 0.26
CA MET A 49 1.95 1.86 0.39
C MET A 49 3.27 1.96 1.17
N VAL A 50 4.03 3.04 0.99
CA VAL A 50 5.25 3.29 1.78
C VAL A 50 4.93 3.43 3.26
N ILE A 51 3.91 4.22 3.61
CA ILE A 51 3.46 4.39 5.00
C ILE A 51 3.00 3.05 5.59
N ALA A 52 2.22 2.26 4.84
CA ALA A 52 1.79 0.94 5.29
C ALA A 52 2.99 0.02 5.57
N TRP A 53 4.02 0.04 4.72
CA TRP A 53 5.25 -0.74 4.91
C TRP A 53 6.03 -0.30 6.16
N GLU A 54 6.17 1.01 6.40
CA GLU A 54 6.83 1.53 7.60
C GLU A 54 6.09 1.11 8.89
N LEU A 55 4.76 1.13 8.87
CA LEU A 55 3.93 0.72 10.00
C LEU A 55 4.03 -0.79 10.27
N ILE A 56 4.04 -1.62 9.22
CA ILE A 56 4.29 -3.05 9.30
C ILE A 56 5.64 -3.32 9.97
N GLY A 57 6.72 -2.70 9.48
CA GLY A 57 8.07 -2.88 10.03
C GLY A 57 8.19 -2.41 11.50
N LYS A 58 7.48 -1.35 11.90
CA LYS A 58 7.40 -0.93 13.31
C LYS A 58 6.63 -1.94 14.18
N GLY A 59 5.57 -2.54 13.65
CA GLY A 59 4.79 -3.58 14.33
C GLY A 59 5.58 -4.88 14.53
N GLU A 60 6.37 -5.29 13.53
CA GLU A 60 7.24 -6.47 13.62
C GLU A 60 8.33 -6.31 14.69
N LYS A 61 9.01 -5.16 14.74
CA LYS A 61 10.01 -4.86 15.78
C LYS A 61 9.44 -4.85 17.19
N LYS A 62 8.20 -4.39 17.38
CA LYS A 62 7.51 -4.47 18.69
C LYS A 62 7.26 -5.91 19.13
N ASN A 63 7.00 -6.82 18.20
CA ASN A 63 6.77 -8.24 18.48
C ASN A 63 8.06 -9.04 18.72
N GLU A 64 9.24 -8.50 18.41
CA GLU A 64 10.52 -9.13 18.77
C GLU A 64 10.92 -8.82 20.22
N HIS A 65 10.60 -7.61 20.71
CA HIS A 65 10.97 -7.18 22.06
C HIS A 65 10.12 -7.77 23.19
N THR A 66 9.02 -8.46 22.85
CA THR A 66 8.05 -9.03 23.81
C THR A 66 8.02 -10.55 23.83
N ARG A 67 8.88 -11.23 23.08
CA ARG A 67 9.02 -12.70 23.18
C ARG A 67 9.88 -13.02 24.41
N PRO A 68 9.34 -13.69 25.44
CA PRO A 68 10.16 -14.20 26.52
C PRO A 68 10.95 -15.41 26.00
N ASP A 69 12.24 -15.36 26.26
CA ASP A 69 13.24 -16.42 26.11
C ASP A 69 12.90 -17.69 26.92
#